data_AF-A0A2E5DU61-F1
#
_entry.id   AF-A0A2E5DU61-F1
#
_cell.length_a   1.000
_cell.length_b   1.000
_cell.length_c   1.000
_cell.angle_alpha   90.00
_cell.angle_beta   90.00
_cell.angle_gamma   90.00
#
_symmetry.space_group_name_H-M   'P 1'
#
loop_
_entity.id
_entity.type
_entity.pdbx_description
1 polymer ?
#
loop_
_entity_poly.entity_id
_entity_poly.type
_entity_poly.pdbx_seq_one_letter_code
_entity_poly.pdbx_strand_id
1 'polypeptide(L)'
;MFNTMIRFVALRSIVPVMAAVMVLGTSGLTYAQEAAPQAEGDTSRPVLVISNSPVPKSILEKAYSYPVQGRDITPAEVVGSAYYKPTETMVSRKLRDLKSELAILQDKVVILSEALAKLQRQNESQAASYFAAVATINTQLQVGTTPGNPRLLERFSTAEQSLETLAARLADFNDLAIDASKVATEASFLLDSARATYGLSGAIEEDHVELAGMEDKINTMIVLVERVLNTVSDDISRTSAYLTTERDNLRTLSLAVANGTLYGQSLADRPFSGVRDIRKLASSSHARNAGYAPYAAPAPQVAAPTALMGGATAQYQQPQYQQPQPIAYAPAPVLEDMPMPETFIEDAPEAMASDDMFPEEPVMEPMPVVAEPTPAPAAPVAQDPRPLVKIRFDRSDVDFEQPLYMAVNEVLNRYPDASFNVVALHSSIGGAAETAIESTRSRRNAQKVIRTLSQIGVSEGQIGVSYDQSPDVDANEVHVYIY
;
A
#
# COMPACT_ATOMS: atom_id res chain seq x y z
N MET A 1 57.48 -12.31 4.67
CA MET A 1 56.89 -13.65 4.51
C MET A 1 55.76 -13.51 3.50
N PHE A 2 55.98 -13.64 2.18
CA PHE A 2 55.97 -14.89 1.38
C PHE A 2 54.75 -15.78 1.72
N ASN A 3 53.86 -16.25 0.82
CA ASN A 3 53.85 -16.31 -0.66
C ASN A 3 52.50 -16.94 -1.19
N THR A 4 52.09 -16.59 -2.43
CA THR A 4 51.41 -17.39 -3.52
C THR A 4 49.98 -17.96 -3.29
N MET A 5 49.01 -18.01 -4.23
CA MET A 5 48.98 -18.33 -5.70
C MET A 5 47.59 -17.95 -6.29
N ILE A 6 47.39 -17.07 -7.31
CA ILE A 6 47.48 -17.16 -8.79
C ILE A 6 46.40 -18.00 -9.54
N ARG A 7 45.58 -17.33 -10.38
CA ARG A 7 45.29 -17.55 -11.85
C ARG A 7 44.18 -16.55 -12.32
N PHE A 8 44.39 -15.44 -13.08
CA PHE A 8 44.75 -15.18 -14.51
C PHE A 8 43.74 -15.76 -15.55
N VAL A 9 43.09 -15.00 -16.45
CA VAL A 9 43.52 -14.46 -17.79
C VAL A 9 42.23 -13.86 -18.44
N ALA A 10 42.15 -12.83 -19.30
CA ALA A 10 43.03 -11.75 -19.76
C ALA A 10 42.19 -10.65 -20.45
N LEU A 11 42.68 -9.42 -20.28
CA LEU A 11 42.28 -8.17 -20.91
C LEU A 11 42.97 -8.03 -22.27
N ARG A 12 42.34 -7.43 -23.29
CA ARG A 12 43.08 -6.96 -24.48
C ARG A 12 42.53 -5.64 -25.02
N SER A 13 43.43 -4.66 -25.07
CA SER A 13 43.27 -3.27 -25.50
C SER A 13 43.87 -3.01 -26.89
N ILE A 14 43.19 -2.19 -27.70
CA ILE A 14 43.64 -0.94 -28.37
C ILE A 14 44.95 -0.93 -29.23
N VAL A 15 44.78 -0.83 -30.59
CA VAL A 15 45.36 0.11 -31.62
C VAL A 15 46.88 0.01 -31.99
N PRO A 16 47.46 0.54 -33.13
CA PRO A 16 47.13 0.70 -34.59
C PRO A 16 48.23 0.06 -35.53
N VAL A 17 48.24 0.35 -36.87
CA VAL A 17 49.40 0.49 -37.85
C VAL A 17 48.95 0.02 -39.26
N MET A 18 48.77 0.89 -40.28
CA MET A 18 49.73 1.52 -41.22
C MET A 18 50.44 0.59 -42.24
N ALA A 19 50.12 0.87 -43.51
CA ALA A 19 50.77 0.64 -44.81
C ALA A 19 52.09 -0.16 -44.96
N ALA A 20 52.15 -1.01 -46.00
CA ALA A 20 53.37 -1.27 -46.79
C ALA A 20 53.05 -1.72 -48.23
N VAL A 21 53.74 -1.08 -49.17
CA VAL A 21 53.76 -1.24 -50.63
C VAL A 21 55.06 -1.95 -51.04
N MET A 22 55.05 -2.91 -51.98
CA MET A 22 56.08 -3.16 -53.03
C MET A 22 55.79 -4.49 -53.76
N VAL A 23 55.47 -4.50 -55.08
CA VAL A 23 56.31 -4.42 -56.30
C VAL A 23 56.87 -5.79 -56.74
N LEU A 24 56.46 -6.22 -57.94
CA LEU A 24 57.34 -6.72 -59.01
C LEU A 24 56.56 -6.64 -60.34
N GLY A 25 57.12 -5.90 -61.30
CA GLY A 25 56.63 -5.79 -62.68
C GLY A 25 57.59 -6.45 -63.66
N THR A 26 57.05 -6.80 -64.85
CA THR A 26 57.64 -6.99 -66.19
C THR A 26 56.49 -7.61 -67.02
N SER A 27 56.06 -7.20 -68.21
CA SER A 27 56.72 -6.57 -69.36
C SER A 27 55.63 -5.94 -70.24
N GLY A 28 55.94 -4.86 -70.96
CA GLY A 28 55.02 -4.21 -71.89
C GLY A 28 54.80 -4.96 -73.20
N LEU A 29 53.80 -4.50 -73.96
CA LEU A 29 53.91 -4.27 -75.41
C LEU A 29 52.73 -3.40 -75.89
N THR A 30 53.09 -2.55 -76.84
CA THR A 30 52.43 -1.38 -77.41
C THR A 30 51.46 -1.70 -78.55
N TYR A 31 50.57 -0.74 -78.78
CA TYR A 31 49.61 -0.51 -79.88
C TYR A 31 49.64 -1.41 -81.13
N ALA A 32 48.45 -1.90 -81.50
CA ALA A 32 48.07 -2.08 -82.91
C ALA A 32 46.57 -1.78 -83.10
N GLN A 33 46.33 -0.76 -83.89
CA GLN A 33 45.14 -0.44 -84.65
C GLN A 33 44.84 -1.59 -85.63
N GLU A 34 43.58 -2.04 -85.76
CA GLU A 34 43.05 -2.58 -87.02
C GLU A 34 41.52 -2.74 -86.97
N ALA A 35 40.91 -2.17 -88.02
CA ALA A 35 39.65 -2.43 -88.71
C ALA A 35 38.53 -3.27 -88.08
N ALA A 36 37.32 -2.70 -88.16
CA ALA A 36 36.06 -3.44 -88.21
C ALA A 36 36.07 -4.51 -89.32
N PRO A 37 35.57 -5.72 -89.05
CA PRO A 37 35.01 -6.58 -90.07
C PRO A 37 33.47 -6.56 -90.03
N GLN A 38 32.94 -6.89 -91.19
CA GLN A 38 31.58 -6.70 -91.63
C GLN A 38 30.56 -7.62 -90.95
N ALA A 39 29.31 -7.22 -91.09
CA ALA A 39 28.12 -7.94 -90.70
C ALA A 39 28.08 -9.36 -91.27
N GLU A 40 28.05 -10.33 -90.36
CA GLU A 40 27.38 -11.62 -90.57
C GLU A 40 26.15 -11.65 -89.67
N GLY A 41 25.00 -11.98 -90.28
CA GLY A 41 23.69 -11.94 -89.64
C GLY A 41 23.56 -12.97 -88.53
N ASP A 42 23.69 -12.51 -87.29
CA ASP A 42 23.24 -13.25 -86.12
C ASP A 42 21.72 -13.06 -85.98
N THR A 43 20.99 -14.03 -86.51
CA THR A 43 19.52 -14.15 -86.45
C THR A 43 19.04 -14.57 -85.07
N SER A 44 19.41 -13.82 -84.03
CA SER A 44 18.92 -14.06 -82.67
C SER A 44 18.56 -12.76 -81.97
N ARG A 45 17.76 -11.93 -82.65
CA ARG A 45 16.98 -10.86 -82.01
C ARG A 45 15.50 -11.21 -82.13
N PRO A 46 14.76 -11.43 -81.03
CA PRO A 46 13.34 -11.74 -81.12
C PRO A 46 12.60 -10.52 -81.66
N VAL A 47 11.91 -10.69 -82.80
CA VAL A 47 11.02 -9.68 -83.39
C VAL A 47 9.58 -10.08 -83.08
N LEU A 48 8.82 -9.16 -82.47
CA LEU A 48 7.40 -9.37 -82.16
C LEU A 48 6.57 -9.27 -83.45
N VAL A 49 6.05 -10.40 -83.90
CA VAL A 49 5.12 -10.46 -85.04
C VAL A 49 3.70 -10.56 -84.46
N ILE A 50 2.91 -9.49 -84.60
CA ILE A 50 1.50 -9.45 -84.20
C ILE A 50 0.67 -9.83 -85.41
N SER A 51 0.01 -10.99 -85.38
CA SER A 51 -0.91 -11.43 -86.43
C SER A 51 -2.25 -11.85 -85.84
N ASN A 52 -3.32 -11.79 -86.64
CA ASN A 52 -4.67 -12.20 -86.26
C ASN A 52 -4.93 -13.71 -86.47
N SER A 53 -3.86 -14.49 -86.66
CA SER A 53 -3.92 -15.94 -86.83
C SER A 53 -3.94 -16.62 -85.45
N PRO A 54 -4.64 -17.76 -85.28
CA PRO A 54 -4.63 -18.47 -84.00
C PRO A 54 -3.19 -18.80 -83.59
N VAL A 55 -2.87 -18.58 -82.31
CA VAL A 55 -1.51 -18.68 -81.77
C VAL A 55 -0.90 -20.03 -82.15
N PRO A 56 0.30 -20.06 -82.76
CA PRO A 56 0.92 -21.30 -83.20
C PRO A 56 1.17 -22.24 -82.01
N LYS A 57 0.81 -23.52 -82.17
CA LYS A 57 0.85 -24.54 -81.10
C LYS A 57 2.22 -24.70 -80.44
N SER A 58 3.30 -24.40 -81.17
CA SER A 58 4.68 -24.44 -80.66
C SER A 58 4.98 -23.38 -79.60
N ILE A 59 4.29 -22.23 -79.61
CA ILE A 59 4.45 -21.20 -78.57
C ILE A 59 3.65 -21.60 -77.33
N LEU A 60 2.46 -22.16 -77.52
CA LEU A 60 1.64 -22.69 -76.42
C LEU A 60 2.37 -23.84 -75.70
N GLU A 61 2.98 -24.78 -76.44
CA GLU A 61 3.78 -25.84 -75.81
C GLU A 61 5.01 -25.29 -75.07
N LYS A 62 5.65 -24.21 -75.54
CA LYS A 62 6.84 -23.63 -74.88
C LYS A 62 6.50 -22.70 -73.72
N ALA A 63 5.34 -22.04 -73.74
CA ALA A 63 4.86 -21.18 -72.67
C ALA A 63 4.19 -21.96 -71.52
N TYR A 64 3.65 -23.15 -71.80
CA TYR A 64 2.95 -24.00 -70.82
C TYR A 64 3.66 -25.31 -70.50
N SER A 65 4.92 -25.51 -70.92
CA SER A 65 5.55 -26.85 -70.82
C SER A 65 5.91 -27.28 -69.42
N TYR A 66 6.18 -26.38 -68.48
CA TYR A 66 6.45 -26.78 -67.09
C TYR A 66 6.04 -25.66 -66.14
N PRO A 67 5.34 -25.94 -65.03
CA PRO A 67 5.26 -24.97 -63.95
C PRO A 67 6.70 -24.70 -63.49
N VAL A 68 7.17 -23.46 -63.66
CA VAL A 68 8.39 -23.03 -62.98
C VAL A 68 8.04 -23.03 -61.50
N GLN A 69 8.47 -24.07 -60.78
CA GLN A 69 8.40 -24.05 -59.32
C GLN A 69 9.26 -22.86 -58.88
N GLY A 70 8.61 -21.83 -58.34
CA GLY A 70 9.32 -20.77 -57.63
C GLY A 70 10.17 -21.43 -56.54
N ARG A 71 11.35 -20.86 -56.25
CA ARG A 71 12.23 -21.38 -55.20
C ARG A 71 11.41 -21.66 -53.94
N ASP A 72 11.52 -22.87 -53.39
CA ASP A 72 10.90 -23.19 -52.11
C ASP A 72 11.49 -22.27 -51.04
N ILE A 73 10.68 -21.33 -50.57
CA ILE A 73 11.05 -20.46 -49.46
C ILE A 73 10.93 -21.33 -48.21
N THR A 74 12.07 -21.74 -47.67
CA THR A 74 12.05 -22.54 -46.44
C THR A 74 11.57 -21.67 -45.28
N PRO A 75 10.81 -22.21 -44.29
CA PRO A 75 10.40 -21.45 -43.11
C PRO A 75 11.58 -20.77 -42.40
N ALA A 76 12.77 -21.38 -42.44
CA ALA A 76 13.99 -20.82 -41.87
C ALA A 76 14.51 -19.57 -42.61
N GLU A 77 14.19 -19.37 -43.89
CA GLU A 77 14.55 -18.15 -44.62
C GLU A 77 13.57 -17.00 -44.38
N VAL A 78 12.29 -17.29 -44.12
CA VAL A 78 11.28 -16.27 -43.78
C VAL A 78 11.51 -15.75 -42.35
N VAL A 79 11.89 -16.64 -41.44
CA VAL A 79 12.11 -16.34 -40.01
C VAL A 79 13.62 -16.16 -39.71
N GLY A 80 14.47 -16.14 -40.73
CA GLY A 80 15.92 -16.08 -40.58
C GLY A 80 16.40 -14.74 -40.04
N SER A 81 17.59 -14.73 -39.43
CA SER A 81 18.27 -13.56 -38.84
C SER A 81 18.52 -12.39 -39.81
N ALA A 82 18.21 -12.55 -41.10
CA ALA A 82 18.23 -11.49 -42.09
C ALA A 82 17.04 -10.51 -41.95
N TYR A 83 15.90 -10.95 -41.40
CA TYR A 83 14.73 -10.10 -41.12
C TYR A 83 14.95 -9.26 -39.85
N TYR A 84 15.59 -9.85 -38.83
CA TYR A 84 15.93 -9.23 -37.54
C TYR A 84 17.28 -8.49 -37.56
N LYS A 85 17.45 -7.52 -38.47
CA LYS A 85 18.59 -6.61 -38.34
C LYS A 85 18.28 -5.55 -37.29
N PRO A 86 19.13 -5.36 -36.26
CA PRO A 86 18.97 -4.28 -35.30
C PRO A 86 19.00 -2.96 -36.05
N THR A 87 17.83 -2.39 -36.29
CA THR A 87 17.67 -1.11 -36.96
C THR A 87 17.47 -0.10 -35.86
N GLU A 88 18.35 0.91 -35.76
CA GLU A 88 18.15 1.96 -34.77
C GLU A 88 16.94 2.82 -35.17
N THR A 89 15.81 2.59 -34.52
CA THR A 89 14.63 3.45 -34.68
C THR A 89 14.65 4.57 -33.63
N MET A 90 13.81 5.59 -33.84
CA MET A 90 13.57 6.62 -32.81
C MET A 90 13.00 6.00 -31.53
N VAL A 91 12.14 4.99 -31.67
CA VAL A 91 11.54 4.27 -30.55
C VAL A 91 12.59 3.48 -29.79
N SER A 92 13.51 2.80 -30.47
CA SER A 92 14.59 2.05 -29.79
C SER A 92 15.46 2.97 -28.92
N ARG A 93 15.68 4.23 -29.32
CA ARG A 93 16.36 5.23 -28.49
C ARG A 93 15.58 5.57 -27.22
N LYS A 94 14.29 5.93 -27.37
CA LYS A 94 13.44 6.25 -26.23
C LYS A 94 13.26 5.05 -25.29
N LEU A 95 13.21 3.85 -25.86
CA LEU A 95 13.17 2.59 -25.11
C LEU A 95 14.43 2.37 -24.27
N ARG A 96 15.63 2.77 -24.75
CA ARG A 96 16.85 2.74 -23.92
C ARG A 96 16.76 3.69 -22.74
N ASP A 97 16.19 4.88 -22.92
CA ASP A 97 15.97 5.84 -21.83
C ASP A 97 14.97 5.26 -20.82
N LEU A 98 13.83 4.73 -21.29
CA LEU A 98 12.83 4.06 -20.45
C LEU A 98 13.41 2.87 -19.68
N LYS A 99 14.30 2.08 -20.30
CA LYS A 99 15.02 0.98 -19.61
C LYS A 99 15.86 1.51 -18.46
N SER A 100 16.56 2.62 -18.65
CA SER A 100 17.37 3.24 -17.59
C SER A 100 16.49 3.81 -16.48
N GLU A 101 15.41 4.50 -16.82
CA GLU A 101 14.47 5.05 -15.85
C GLU A 101 13.75 3.95 -15.06
N LEU A 102 13.37 2.85 -15.70
CA LEU A 102 12.81 1.68 -15.03
C LEU A 102 13.82 1.03 -14.07
N ALA A 103 15.10 0.91 -14.45
CA ALA A 103 16.11 0.35 -13.55
C ALA A 103 16.25 1.21 -12.28
N ILE A 104 16.28 2.52 -12.42
CA ILE A 104 16.30 3.46 -11.29
C ILE A 104 15.03 3.30 -10.44
N LEU A 105 13.87 3.18 -11.07
CA LEU A 105 12.60 2.97 -10.38
C LEU A 105 12.60 1.65 -9.59
N GLN A 106 13.08 0.56 -10.20
CA GLN A 106 13.20 -0.75 -9.57
C GLN A 106 14.08 -0.69 -8.31
N ASP A 107 15.23 -0.02 -8.40
CA ASP A 107 16.12 0.18 -7.25
C ASP A 107 15.42 0.94 -6.12
N LYS A 108 14.66 2.00 -6.45
CA LYS A 108 13.86 2.74 -5.46
C LYS A 108 12.80 1.85 -4.79
N VAL A 109 12.11 1.01 -5.55
CA VAL A 109 11.09 0.07 -5.00
C VAL A 109 11.73 -0.95 -4.07
N VAL A 110 12.92 -1.46 -4.40
CA VAL A 110 13.68 -2.36 -3.51
C VAL A 110 14.04 -1.64 -2.22
N ILE A 111 14.57 -0.42 -2.30
CA ILE A 111 14.93 0.39 -1.13
C ILE A 111 13.71 0.63 -0.24
N LEU A 112 12.56 1.01 -0.81
CA LEU A 112 11.31 1.18 -0.07
C LEU A 112 10.90 -0.09 0.66
N SER A 113 10.97 -1.23 -0.03
CA SER A 113 10.59 -2.55 0.52
C SER A 113 11.52 -2.96 1.67
N GLU A 114 12.82 -2.73 1.52
CA GLU A 114 13.81 -3.00 2.56
C GLU A 114 13.65 -2.09 3.78
N ALA A 115 13.37 -0.80 3.55
CA ALA A 115 13.08 0.17 4.60
C ALA A 115 11.83 -0.23 5.40
N LEU A 116 10.75 -0.60 4.72
CA LEU A 116 9.53 -1.12 5.34
C LEU A 116 9.83 -2.34 6.22
N ALA A 117 10.45 -3.37 5.64
CA ALA A 117 10.76 -4.61 6.36
C ALA A 117 11.69 -4.37 7.57
N LYS A 118 12.62 -3.40 7.46
CA LYS A 118 13.46 -2.98 8.58
C LYS A 118 12.64 -2.32 9.68
N LEU A 119 11.79 -1.35 9.36
CA LEU A 119 10.95 -0.66 10.34
C LEU A 119 10.00 -1.63 11.05
N GLN A 120 9.41 -2.58 10.33
CA GLN A 120 8.54 -3.60 10.90
C GLN A 120 9.28 -4.49 11.91
N ARG A 121 10.43 -5.07 11.55
CA ARG A 121 11.24 -5.88 12.49
C ARG A 121 11.69 -5.09 13.70
N GLN A 122 12.07 -3.83 13.50
CA GLN A 122 12.45 -2.95 14.59
C GLN A 122 11.27 -2.71 15.52
N ASN A 123 10.08 -2.38 14.98
CA ASN A 123 8.85 -2.17 15.75
C ASN A 123 8.50 -3.41 16.59
N GLU A 124 8.52 -4.59 15.99
CA GLU A 124 8.29 -5.87 16.69
C GLU A 124 9.25 -6.07 17.87
N SER A 125 10.56 -5.82 17.66
CA SER A 125 11.56 -5.91 18.73
C SER A 125 11.29 -4.92 19.87
N GLN A 126 10.77 -3.73 19.55
CA GLN A 126 10.50 -2.69 20.54
C GLN A 126 9.25 -3.03 21.35
N ALA A 127 8.19 -3.50 20.68
CA ALA A 127 6.98 -3.99 21.31
C ALA A 127 7.28 -5.20 22.21
N ALA A 128 8.13 -6.13 21.79
CA ALA A 128 8.56 -7.26 22.63
C ALA A 128 9.26 -6.80 23.91
N SER A 129 10.18 -5.82 23.80
CA SER A 129 10.88 -5.25 24.96
C SER A 129 9.91 -4.56 25.93
N TYR A 130 8.94 -3.82 25.38
CA TYR A 130 7.86 -3.19 26.13
C TYR A 130 7.05 -4.22 26.93
N PHE A 131 6.49 -5.23 26.25
CA PHE A 131 5.65 -6.24 26.87
C PHE A 131 6.40 -7.07 27.92
N ALA A 132 7.67 -7.37 27.69
CA ALA A 132 8.49 -8.06 28.68
C ALA A 132 8.65 -7.24 29.97
N ALA A 133 8.89 -5.93 29.85
CA ALA A 133 8.99 -5.03 30.98
C ALA A 133 7.65 -4.93 31.74
N VAL A 134 6.54 -4.72 31.03
CA VAL A 134 5.20 -4.63 31.64
C VAL A 134 4.77 -5.94 32.30
N ALA A 135 5.00 -7.08 31.65
CA ALA A 135 4.70 -8.38 32.25
C ALA A 135 5.49 -8.61 33.54
N THR A 136 6.77 -8.22 33.55
CA THR A 136 7.61 -8.28 34.76
C THR A 136 7.04 -7.38 35.87
N ILE A 137 6.64 -6.15 35.53
CA ILE A 137 6.05 -5.23 36.51
C ILE A 137 4.74 -5.79 37.06
N ASN A 138 3.83 -6.20 36.19
CA ASN A 138 2.52 -6.73 36.58
C ASN A 138 2.63 -7.96 37.47
N THR A 139 3.50 -8.93 37.13
CA THR A 139 3.70 -10.13 37.94
C THR A 139 4.22 -9.81 39.34
N GLN A 140 5.14 -8.84 39.48
CA GLN A 140 5.63 -8.40 40.79
C GLN A 140 4.57 -7.64 41.58
N LEU A 141 3.80 -6.76 40.93
CA LEU A 141 2.73 -5.99 41.58
C LEU A 141 1.53 -6.85 41.99
N GLN A 142 1.33 -8.02 41.36
CA GLN A 142 0.32 -9.01 41.78
C GLN A 142 0.70 -9.68 43.10
N VAL A 143 1.97 -10.01 43.30
CA VAL A 143 2.49 -10.54 44.56
C VAL A 143 2.54 -9.44 45.62
N GLY A 144 2.67 -8.19 45.18
CA GLY A 144 2.91 -7.02 46.02
C GLY A 144 4.40 -6.79 46.19
N THR A 145 4.78 -5.52 46.19
CA THR A 145 6.16 -5.07 46.38
C THR A 145 6.19 -3.88 47.33
N THR A 146 7.37 -3.52 47.83
CA THR A 146 7.55 -2.26 48.56
C THR A 146 7.20 -1.07 47.66
N PRO A 147 6.49 -0.04 48.18
CA PRO A 147 6.26 1.21 47.47
C PRO A 147 7.57 1.80 46.94
N GLY A 148 7.57 2.22 45.66
CA GLY A 148 8.75 2.85 45.04
C GLY A 148 9.94 1.91 44.81
N ASN A 149 9.72 0.60 44.60
CA ASN A 149 10.80 -0.36 44.33
C ASN A 149 11.66 0.10 43.12
N PRO A 150 12.98 0.34 43.31
CA PRO A 150 13.85 0.87 42.25
C PRO A 150 14.00 -0.08 41.06
N ARG A 151 13.88 -1.40 41.27
CA ARG A 151 13.95 -2.40 40.19
C ARG A 151 12.73 -2.32 39.29
N LEU A 152 11.56 -2.00 39.85
CA LEU A 152 10.35 -1.76 39.05
C LEU A 152 10.39 -0.42 38.35
N LEU A 153 10.97 0.60 38.99
CA LEU A 153 11.19 1.90 38.36
C LEU A 153 12.12 1.79 37.14
N GLU A 154 13.19 0.99 37.22
CA GLU A 154 14.06 0.70 36.08
C GLU A 154 13.32 -0.01 34.93
N ARG A 155 12.50 -1.03 35.24
CA ARG A 155 11.67 -1.71 34.24
C ARG A 155 10.62 -0.77 33.63
N PHE A 156 10.03 0.10 34.45
CA PHE A 156 9.06 1.09 34.00
C PHE A 156 9.71 2.08 33.04
N SER A 157 10.89 2.62 33.39
CA SER A 157 11.68 3.47 32.51
C SER A 157 12.05 2.78 31.19
N THR A 158 12.37 1.48 31.23
CA THR A 158 12.59 0.67 30.01
C THR A 158 11.33 0.62 29.14
N ALA A 159 10.15 0.43 29.75
CA ALA A 159 8.88 0.43 29.05
C ALA A 159 8.55 1.81 28.45
N GLU A 160 8.79 2.90 29.18
CA GLU A 160 8.62 4.27 28.65
C GLU A 160 9.53 4.52 27.45
N GLN A 161 10.83 4.22 27.58
CA GLN A 161 11.79 4.39 26.50
C GLN A 161 11.39 3.58 25.25
N SER A 162 10.85 2.38 25.45
CA SER A 162 10.38 1.56 24.35
C SER A 162 9.18 2.16 23.60
N LEU A 163 8.21 2.74 24.32
CA LEU A 163 7.10 3.45 23.68
C LEU A 163 7.54 4.75 23.01
N GLU A 164 8.50 5.46 23.58
CA GLU A 164 9.03 6.68 22.97
C GLU A 164 9.78 6.37 21.67
N THR A 165 10.59 5.32 21.67
CA THR A 165 11.25 4.83 20.45
C THR A 165 10.21 4.40 19.40
N LEU A 166 9.13 3.77 19.83
CA LEU A 166 8.03 3.39 18.94
C LEU A 166 7.31 4.62 18.37
N ALA A 167 7.13 5.67 19.17
CA ALA A 167 6.55 6.93 18.74
C ALA A 167 7.44 7.67 17.73
N ALA A 168 8.76 7.70 17.95
CA ALA A 168 9.71 8.28 17.00
C ALA A 168 9.64 7.58 15.62
N ARG A 169 9.46 6.25 15.61
CA ARG A 169 9.32 5.47 14.37
C ARG A 169 8.03 5.71 13.60
N LEU A 170 7.01 6.27 14.25
CA LEU A 170 5.82 6.73 13.53
C LEU A 170 6.19 7.83 12.53
N ALA A 171 7.17 8.68 12.85
CA ALA A 171 7.70 9.65 11.88
C ALA A 171 8.39 8.92 10.71
N ASP A 172 9.23 7.92 10.98
CA ASP A 172 9.90 7.12 9.93
C ASP A 172 8.90 6.45 8.97
N PHE A 173 7.76 5.96 9.46
CA PHE A 173 6.70 5.42 8.61
C PHE A 173 6.03 6.51 7.76
N ASN A 174 5.78 7.70 8.33
CA ASN A 174 5.23 8.82 7.55
C ASN A 174 6.19 9.25 6.43
N ASP A 175 7.49 9.32 6.73
CA ASP A 175 8.52 9.62 5.72
C ASP A 175 8.53 8.55 4.61
N LEU A 176 8.46 7.27 4.99
CA LEU A 176 8.37 6.17 4.02
C LEU A 176 7.11 6.25 3.14
N ALA A 177 5.97 6.69 3.69
CA ALA A 177 4.74 6.90 2.93
C ALA A 177 4.89 8.04 1.91
N ILE A 178 5.58 9.12 2.29
CA ILE A 178 5.87 10.25 1.40
C ILE A 178 6.80 9.79 0.26
N ASP A 179 7.87 9.05 0.58
CA ASP A 179 8.79 8.51 -0.41
C ASP A 179 8.08 7.53 -1.38
N ALA A 180 7.24 6.64 -0.85
CA ALA A 180 6.43 5.75 -1.68
C ALA A 180 5.49 6.53 -2.61
N SER A 181 4.85 7.60 -2.13
CA SER A 181 3.97 8.45 -2.95
C SER A 181 4.73 9.16 -4.07
N LYS A 182 5.97 9.59 -3.80
CA LYS A 182 6.85 10.17 -4.81
C LYS A 182 7.23 9.15 -5.87
N VAL A 183 7.63 7.94 -5.47
CA VAL A 183 7.98 6.85 -6.39
C VAL A 183 6.76 6.42 -7.23
N ALA A 184 5.56 6.42 -6.64
CA ALA A 184 4.32 6.14 -7.39
C ALA A 184 4.08 7.18 -8.49
N THR A 185 4.29 8.46 -8.19
CA THR A 185 4.16 9.55 -9.17
C THR A 185 5.17 9.40 -10.31
N GLU A 186 6.43 9.06 -9.97
CA GLU A 186 7.47 8.78 -10.96
C GLU A 186 7.12 7.56 -11.83
N ALA A 187 6.55 6.49 -11.24
CA ALA A 187 6.13 5.29 -11.96
C ALA A 187 4.98 5.58 -12.94
N SER A 188 3.98 6.37 -12.53
CA SER A 188 2.89 6.81 -13.40
C SER A 188 3.39 7.67 -14.56
N PHE A 189 4.31 8.60 -14.29
CA PHE A 189 4.94 9.39 -15.36
C PHE A 189 5.70 8.50 -16.36
N LEU A 190 6.41 7.50 -15.86
CA LEU A 190 7.13 6.55 -16.71
C LEU A 190 6.17 5.71 -17.57
N LEU A 191 5.02 5.30 -17.03
CA LEU A 191 3.96 4.62 -17.77
C LEU A 191 3.39 5.50 -18.88
N ASP A 192 3.10 6.76 -18.58
CA ASP A 192 2.60 7.72 -19.57
C ASP A 192 3.65 7.98 -20.66
N SER A 193 4.93 8.04 -20.31
CA SER A 193 6.03 8.16 -21.28
C SER A 193 6.14 6.93 -22.18
N ALA A 194 5.97 5.73 -21.63
CA ALA A 194 5.92 4.48 -22.41
C ALA A 194 4.71 4.48 -23.36
N ARG A 195 3.53 4.87 -22.88
CA ARG A 195 2.31 4.96 -23.70
C ARG A 195 2.43 5.98 -24.84
N ALA A 196 3.01 7.14 -24.56
CA ALA A 196 3.27 8.16 -25.58
C ALA A 196 4.24 7.67 -26.67
N THR A 197 5.14 6.74 -26.34
CA THR A 197 6.13 6.20 -27.28
C THR A 197 5.47 5.37 -28.40
N TYR A 198 4.30 4.76 -28.17
CA TYR A 198 3.55 4.06 -29.23
C TYR A 198 3.09 4.99 -30.36
N GLY A 199 2.91 6.28 -30.09
CA GLY A 199 2.51 7.27 -31.10
C GLY A 199 3.64 7.73 -32.02
N LEU A 200 4.88 7.29 -31.77
CA LEU A 200 6.04 7.72 -32.53
C LEU A 200 6.13 6.94 -33.86
N SER A 201 6.15 7.68 -34.98
CA SER A 201 6.25 7.09 -36.32
C SER A 201 7.65 6.51 -36.59
N GLY A 202 7.71 5.45 -37.40
CA GLY A 202 8.96 4.79 -37.81
C GLY A 202 9.46 3.71 -36.84
N ALA A 203 8.58 3.19 -35.98
CA ALA A 203 8.83 2.01 -35.17
C ALA A 203 8.74 0.72 -36.00
N ILE A 204 9.47 -0.31 -35.59
CA ILE A 204 9.35 -1.69 -36.11
C ILE A 204 8.51 -2.54 -35.14
N GLU A 205 7.96 -3.65 -35.62
CA GLU A 205 7.14 -4.57 -34.80
C GLU A 205 7.89 -5.06 -33.55
N GLU A 206 9.21 -5.26 -33.65
CA GLU A 206 10.06 -5.67 -32.52
C GLU A 206 10.08 -4.63 -31.40
N ASP A 207 10.13 -3.34 -31.73
CA ASP A 207 10.13 -2.27 -30.73
C ASP A 207 8.80 -2.26 -29.95
N HIS A 208 7.68 -2.53 -30.62
CA HIS A 208 6.37 -2.60 -29.98
C HIS A 208 6.27 -3.77 -28.99
N VAL A 209 6.86 -4.92 -29.32
CA VAL A 209 6.91 -6.07 -28.41
C VAL A 209 7.76 -5.73 -27.18
N GLU A 210 8.92 -5.09 -27.36
CA GLU A 210 9.75 -4.68 -26.23
C GLU A 210 9.07 -3.59 -25.37
N LEU A 211 8.36 -2.65 -25.99
CA LEU A 211 7.61 -1.60 -25.30
C LEU A 211 6.42 -2.19 -24.52
N ALA A 212 5.73 -3.19 -25.06
CA ALA A 212 4.66 -3.89 -24.34
C ALA A 212 5.20 -4.61 -23.10
N GLY A 213 6.35 -5.28 -23.22
CA GLY A 213 7.03 -5.89 -22.08
C GLY A 213 7.56 -4.86 -21.06
N MET A 214 7.84 -3.63 -21.49
CA MET A 214 8.22 -2.53 -20.61
C MET A 214 7.01 -2.00 -19.83
N GLU A 215 5.88 -1.77 -20.51
CA GLU A 215 4.63 -1.32 -19.90
C GLU A 215 4.15 -2.26 -18.80
N ASP A 216 4.20 -3.58 -19.05
CA ASP A 216 3.85 -4.60 -18.04
C ASP A 216 4.73 -4.51 -16.78
N LYS A 217 6.04 -4.31 -16.95
CA LYS A 217 6.98 -4.13 -15.83
C LYS A 217 6.69 -2.85 -15.05
N ILE A 218 6.39 -1.74 -15.73
CA ILE A 218 6.05 -0.48 -15.07
C ILE A 218 4.74 -0.63 -14.29
N ASN A 219 3.70 -1.24 -14.88
CA ASN A 219 2.44 -1.53 -14.21
C ASN A 219 2.65 -2.40 -12.95
N THR A 220 3.51 -3.42 -13.05
CA THR A 220 3.88 -4.24 -11.89
C THR A 220 4.53 -3.40 -10.79
N MET A 221 5.42 -2.45 -11.13
CA MET A 221 6.04 -1.56 -10.14
C MET A 221 5.01 -0.64 -9.48
N ILE A 222 4.03 -0.11 -10.22
CA ILE A 222 2.95 0.71 -9.66
C ILE A 222 2.19 -0.08 -8.59
N VAL A 223 1.77 -1.32 -8.90
CA VAL A 223 1.06 -2.17 -7.94
C VAL A 223 1.89 -2.48 -6.69
N LEU A 224 3.20 -2.70 -6.85
CA LEU A 224 4.10 -2.93 -5.72
C LEU A 224 4.21 -1.69 -4.82
N VAL A 225 4.36 -0.50 -5.40
CA VAL A 225 4.43 0.76 -4.65
C VAL A 225 3.11 1.05 -3.95
N GLU A 226 1.98 0.84 -4.60
CA GLU A 226 0.66 0.99 -3.97
C GLU A 226 0.47 0.01 -2.80
N ARG A 227 0.96 -1.23 -2.92
CA ARG A 227 0.94 -2.18 -1.81
C ARG A 227 1.78 -1.71 -0.63
N VAL A 228 2.98 -1.19 -0.89
CA VAL A 228 3.83 -0.60 0.15
C VAL A 228 3.12 0.56 0.83
N LEU A 229 2.56 1.51 0.07
CA LEU A 229 1.85 2.67 0.60
C LEU A 229 0.68 2.24 1.51
N ASN A 230 -0.16 1.32 1.02
CA ASN A 230 -1.28 0.81 1.81
C ASN A 230 -0.83 0.11 3.09
N THR A 231 0.26 -0.67 3.04
CA THR A 231 0.81 -1.36 4.22
C THR A 231 1.34 -0.35 5.23
N VAL A 232 2.06 0.68 4.77
CA VAL A 232 2.61 1.73 5.64
C VAL A 232 1.48 2.54 6.29
N SER A 233 0.44 2.93 5.54
CA SER A 233 -0.70 3.66 6.09
C SER A 233 -1.46 2.86 7.16
N ASP A 234 -1.58 1.55 6.97
CA ASP A 234 -2.18 0.64 7.96
C ASP A 234 -1.31 0.55 9.22
N ASP A 235 0.00 0.36 9.06
CA ASP A 235 0.96 0.32 10.17
C ASP A 235 1.00 1.64 10.96
N ILE A 236 0.90 2.80 10.30
CA ILE A 236 0.79 4.13 10.94
C ILE A 236 -0.46 4.18 11.82
N SER A 237 -1.61 3.83 11.24
CA SER A 237 -2.91 3.90 11.94
C SER A 237 -2.92 2.95 13.14
N ARG A 238 -2.46 1.71 12.95
CA ARG A 238 -2.37 0.70 14.00
C ARG A 238 -1.40 1.10 15.10
N THR A 239 -0.23 1.63 14.75
CA THR A 239 0.78 2.05 15.74
C THR A 239 0.32 3.28 16.52
N SER A 240 -0.33 4.24 15.87
CA SER A 240 -0.90 5.43 16.53
C SER A 240 -1.98 5.06 17.57
N ALA A 241 -2.90 4.16 17.19
CA ALA A 241 -3.91 3.65 18.11
C ALA A 241 -3.28 2.90 19.30
N TYR A 242 -2.32 2.02 19.01
CA TYR A 242 -1.58 1.28 20.05
C TYR A 242 -0.87 2.22 21.03
N LEU A 243 -0.13 3.22 20.54
CA LEU A 243 0.60 4.16 21.39
C LEU A 243 -0.30 4.95 22.34
N THR A 244 -1.50 5.32 21.88
CA THR A 244 -2.46 6.05 22.71
C THR A 244 -2.92 5.20 23.89
N THR A 245 -3.40 3.98 23.61
CA THR A 245 -3.82 3.03 24.65
C THR A 245 -2.69 2.71 25.61
N GLU A 246 -1.48 2.51 25.10
CA GLU A 246 -0.38 2.02 25.91
C GLU A 246 0.25 3.10 26.80
N ARG A 247 0.18 4.36 26.38
CA ARG A 247 0.53 5.51 27.24
C ARG A 247 -0.40 5.63 28.43
N ASP A 248 -1.70 5.41 28.23
CA ASP A 248 -2.67 5.44 29.31
C ASP A 248 -2.51 4.25 30.27
N ASN A 249 -2.17 3.07 29.72
CA ASN A 249 -1.78 1.91 30.52
C ASN A 249 -0.54 2.19 31.38
N LEU A 250 0.51 2.79 30.81
CA LEU A 250 1.71 3.17 31.58
C LEU A 250 1.43 4.21 32.66
N ARG A 251 0.56 5.19 32.40
CA ARG A 251 0.14 6.17 33.42
C ARG A 251 -0.55 5.49 34.61
N THR A 252 -1.38 4.49 34.35
CA THR A 252 -2.02 3.70 35.41
C THR A 252 -1.00 2.83 36.14
N LEU A 253 -0.07 2.23 35.39
CA LEU A 253 0.99 1.39 35.93
C LEU A 253 1.97 2.17 36.81
N SER A 254 2.25 3.44 36.50
CA SER A 254 3.16 4.29 37.30
C SER A 254 2.63 4.49 38.72
N LEU A 255 1.31 4.69 38.88
CA LEU A 255 0.66 4.77 40.18
C LEU A 255 0.76 3.45 40.95
N ALA A 256 0.57 2.33 40.26
CA ALA A 256 0.68 1.01 40.85
C ALA A 256 2.11 0.69 41.31
N VAL A 257 3.12 1.06 40.51
CA VAL A 257 4.54 0.95 40.88
C VAL A 257 4.89 1.83 42.08
N ALA A 258 4.35 3.06 42.13
CA ALA A 258 4.54 3.96 43.26
C ALA A 258 3.96 3.37 44.56
N ASN A 259 2.76 2.78 44.50
CA ASN A 259 2.07 2.19 45.66
C ASN A 259 2.52 0.76 45.99
N GLY A 260 3.22 0.09 45.07
CA GLY A 260 3.67 -1.29 45.22
C GLY A 260 2.59 -2.37 45.04
N THR A 261 1.39 -2.02 44.57
CA THR A 261 0.29 -2.98 44.31
C THR A 261 -0.53 -2.57 43.08
N LEU A 262 -1.01 -3.55 42.31
CA LEU A 262 -1.62 -3.34 40.97
C LEU A 262 -2.99 -2.64 41.04
N TYR A 263 -3.75 -2.92 42.09
CA TYR A 263 -5.02 -2.27 42.40
C TYR A 263 -4.95 -1.96 43.88
N GLY A 264 -4.67 -0.70 44.22
CA GLY A 264 -4.47 -0.29 45.61
C GLY A 264 -5.57 -0.84 46.51
N GLN A 265 -5.21 -1.25 47.74
CA GLN A 265 -6.12 -1.65 48.81
C GLN A 265 -7.09 -0.51 49.26
N SER A 266 -7.54 0.36 48.36
CA SER A 266 -8.29 1.58 48.62
C SER A 266 -9.75 1.37 49.04
N LEU A 267 -10.18 0.13 49.30
CA LEU A 267 -11.44 -0.13 50.03
C LEU A 267 -11.25 -0.99 51.29
N ALA A 268 -10.18 -1.78 51.38
CA ALA A 268 -9.97 -2.72 52.47
C ALA A 268 -9.05 -2.19 53.58
N ASP A 269 -8.10 -1.29 53.25
CA ASP A 269 -7.14 -0.73 54.23
C ASP A 269 -7.56 0.62 54.83
N ARG A 270 -8.87 0.92 54.83
CA ARG A 270 -9.46 1.83 55.83
C ARG A 270 -10.30 1.07 56.87
N PRO A 271 -9.76 0.10 57.63
CA PRO A 271 -10.45 -0.41 58.79
C PRO A 271 -10.31 0.64 59.91
N PHE A 272 -11.32 1.49 60.06
CA PHE A 272 -11.62 2.24 61.29
C PHE A 272 -10.73 3.44 61.69
N SER A 273 -10.46 4.40 60.81
CA SER A 273 -9.97 5.74 61.23
C SER A 273 -11.09 6.81 61.28
N GLY A 274 -12.33 6.41 61.55
CA GLY A 274 -13.49 7.30 61.51
C GLY A 274 -14.63 6.92 62.44
N VAL A 275 -14.35 6.37 63.64
CA VAL A 275 -15.35 6.38 64.71
C VAL A 275 -15.36 7.78 65.32
N ARG A 276 -16.11 8.71 64.73
CA ARG A 276 -16.71 9.81 65.47
C ARG A 276 -18.02 9.28 66.06
N ASP A 277 -18.07 9.25 67.39
CA ASP A 277 -19.22 9.06 68.27
C ASP A 277 -20.60 8.89 67.61
N ILE A 278 -21.02 7.65 67.45
CA ILE A 278 -22.40 7.26 67.07
C ILE A 278 -23.38 7.26 68.26
N ARG A 279 -22.99 7.77 69.44
CA ARG A 279 -23.88 7.84 70.62
C ARG A 279 -25.03 8.87 70.47
N LYS A 280 -25.11 9.63 69.38
CA LYS A 280 -26.08 10.74 69.26
C LYS A 280 -27.07 10.70 68.08
N LEU A 281 -27.23 9.59 67.37
CA LEU A 281 -28.24 9.49 66.30
C LEU A 281 -29.13 8.24 66.39
N ALA A 282 -29.23 7.65 67.57
CA ALA A 282 -30.33 6.75 67.93
C ALA A 282 -31.62 7.55 68.20
N SER A 283 -32.19 8.18 67.17
CA SER A 283 -33.56 8.71 67.23
C SER A 283 -34.03 9.20 65.85
N SER A 284 -34.48 8.26 65.01
CA SER A 284 -35.74 8.39 64.26
C SER A 284 -35.84 7.28 63.21
N SER A 285 -36.40 6.16 63.64
CA SER A 285 -37.07 5.20 62.77
C SER A 285 -38.23 5.89 62.04
N HIS A 286 -38.24 5.89 60.70
CA HIS A 286 -39.46 5.94 59.90
C HIS A 286 -39.27 5.08 58.65
N ALA A 287 -39.85 3.89 58.71
CA ALA A 287 -40.04 2.98 57.60
C ALA A 287 -41.24 3.42 56.76
N ARG A 288 -41.12 3.43 55.42
CA ARG A 288 -42.09 3.09 54.34
C ARG A 288 -41.33 3.24 52.99
N ASN A 289 -41.59 2.59 51.86
CA ASN A 289 -42.18 1.31 51.45
C ASN A 289 -42.08 1.28 49.89
N ALA A 290 -41.55 0.18 49.34
CA ALA A 290 -41.83 -0.52 48.06
C ALA A 290 -41.85 0.14 46.64
N GLY A 291 -41.15 -0.58 45.73
CA GLY A 291 -41.61 -1.01 44.37
C GLY A 291 -41.00 -0.24 43.18
N TYR A 292 -40.54 -0.78 42.04
CA TYR A 292 -40.48 -2.10 41.34
C TYR A 292 -39.37 -1.93 40.24
N ALA A 293 -38.56 -2.92 39.80
CA ALA A 293 -38.74 -3.84 38.65
C ALA A 293 -37.32 -4.34 38.17
N PRO A 294 -37.13 -5.25 37.17
CA PRO A 294 -36.54 -6.56 37.43
C PRO A 294 -35.33 -6.99 36.53
N TYR A 295 -34.69 -8.11 36.91
CA TYR A 295 -33.72 -8.99 36.20
C TYR A 295 -32.66 -8.38 35.26
N ALA A 296 -31.41 -8.30 35.74
CA ALA A 296 -30.21 -8.23 34.90
C ALA A 296 -29.42 -9.55 35.01
N ALA A 297 -29.12 -10.13 33.85
CA ALA A 297 -28.44 -11.41 33.66
C ALA A 297 -26.97 -11.38 34.14
N PRO A 298 -26.41 -12.53 34.58
CA PRO A 298 -25.02 -12.64 34.99
C PRO A 298 -24.04 -12.57 33.80
N ALA A 299 -22.92 -11.88 34.00
CA ALA A 299 -21.80 -11.78 33.07
C ALA A 299 -21.18 -13.17 32.78
N PRO A 300 -20.66 -13.41 31.56
CA PRO A 300 -20.12 -14.71 31.16
C PRO A 300 -18.80 -15.02 31.86
N GLN A 301 -18.75 -16.18 32.52
CA GLN A 301 -17.53 -16.76 33.07
C GLN A 301 -16.74 -17.41 31.92
N VAL A 302 -15.50 -16.98 31.73
CA VAL A 302 -14.56 -17.64 30.80
C VAL A 302 -14.15 -18.97 31.42
N ALA A 303 -14.61 -20.07 30.83
CA ALA A 303 -14.29 -21.41 31.25
C ALA A 303 -12.80 -21.71 31.03
N ALA A 304 -12.14 -22.22 32.07
CA ALA A 304 -10.85 -22.88 31.96
C ALA A 304 -10.98 -24.14 31.10
N PRO A 305 -10.02 -24.46 30.21
CA PRO A 305 -10.06 -25.72 29.47
C PRO A 305 -9.84 -26.89 30.43
N THR A 306 -10.87 -27.71 30.60
CA THR A 306 -10.79 -29.01 31.26
C THR A 306 -10.03 -29.96 30.33
N ALA A 307 -8.83 -30.37 30.75
CA ALA A 307 -8.04 -31.37 30.08
C ALA A 307 -8.73 -32.75 30.16
N LEU A 308 -9.07 -33.32 29.01
CA LEU A 308 -9.46 -34.72 28.85
C LEU A 308 -8.22 -35.60 29.03
N MET A 309 -8.23 -36.43 30.08
CA MET A 309 -7.32 -37.56 30.22
C MET A 309 -7.61 -38.59 29.12
N GLY A 310 -6.62 -38.82 28.26
CA GLY A 310 -6.52 -39.95 27.34
C GLY A 310 -5.04 -40.21 27.07
N GLY A 311 -4.53 -41.35 27.51
CA GLY A 311 -3.10 -41.61 27.65
C GLY A 311 -2.30 -41.72 26.34
N ALA A 312 -1.08 -41.20 26.37
CA ALA A 312 0.07 -41.73 25.65
C ALA A 312 1.34 -41.23 26.35
N THR A 313 2.20 -42.15 26.76
CA THR A 313 3.51 -41.89 27.36
C THR A 313 4.44 -41.27 26.34
N ALA A 314 4.84 -40.01 26.53
CA ALA A 314 6.01 -39.42 25.90
C ALA A 314 6.85 -38.76 26.99
N GLN A 315 8.01 -39.35 27.30
CA GLN A 315 9.04 -38.75 28.14
C GLN A 315 9.57 -37.49 27.43
N TYR A 316 9.20 -36.32 27.95
CA TYR A 316 9.91 -35.07 27.65
C TYR A 316 10.88 -34.79 28.79
N GLN A 317 12.17 -34.98 28.50
CA GLN A 317 13.29 -34.52 29.32
C GLN A 317 13.26 -32.98 29.34
N GLN A 318 13.12 -32.37 30.51
CA GLN A 318 13.20 -30.91 30.64
C GLN A 318 14.64 -30.42 30.37
N PRO A 319 14.85 -29.30 29.64
CA PRO A 319 16.14 -28.64 29.61
C PRO A 319 16.40 -27.99 30.97
N GLN A 320 17.55 -28.28 31.55
CA GLN A 320 18.01 -27.61 32.77
C GLN A 320 18.37 -26.15 32.45
N TYR A 321 17.63 -25.21 33.03
CA TYR A 321 18.00 -23.80 32.99
C TYR A 321 19.17 -23.57 33.96
N GLN A 322 20.36 -23.40 33.41
CA GLN A 322 21.55 -23.02 34.17
C GLN A 322 21.48 -21.52 34.47
N GLN A 323 21.46 -21.17 35.76
CA GLN A 323 21.42 -19.77 36.21
C GLN A 323 22.72 -19.05 35.80
N PRO A 324 22.65 -17.85 35.18
CA PRO A 324 23.85 -17.05 34.94
C PRO A 324 24.37 -16.46 36.25
N GLN A 325 25.69 -16.57 36.46
CA GLN A 325 26.42 -16.03 37.61
C GLN A 325 26.37 -14.48 37.62
N PRO A 326 26.32 -13.82 38.80
CA PRO A 326 26.30 -12.37 38.87
C PRO A 326 27.66 -11.75 38.49
N ILE A 327 27.63 -10.78 37.58
CA ILE A 327 28.78 -9.93 37.24
C ILE A 327 28.96 -8.87 38.34
N ALA A 328 30.17 -8.74 38.87
CA ALA A 328 30.54 -7.74 39.85
C ALA A 328 30.50 -6.33 39.24
N TYR A 329 29.76 -5.41 39.86
CA TYR A 329 29.68 -4.00 39.47
C TYR A 329 31.00 -3.28 39.78
N ALA A 330 31.61 -2.65 38.77
CA ALA A 330 32.62 -1.62 38.96
C ALA A 330 31.92 -0.28 39.30
N PRO A 331 32.46 0.56 40.20
CA PRO A 331 31.86 1.85 40.54
C PRO A 331 32.07 2.89 39.42
N ALA A 332 31.02 3.65 39.11
CA ALA A 332 31.01 4.76 38.13
C ALA A 332 31.74 6.02 38.69
N PRO A 333 32.31 6.88 37.81
CA PRO A 333 33.01 8.09 38.24
C PRO A 333 32.06 9.22 38.65
N VAL A 334 32.51 10.04 39.59
CA VAL A 334 31.83 11.23 40.15
C VAL A 334 31.80 12.35 39.10
N LEU A 335 30.62 12.91 38.84
CA LEU A 335 30.43 14.10 38.01
C LEU A 335 30.48 15.35 38.89
N GLU A 336 31.50 16.18 38.67
CA GLU A 336 31.69 17.50 39.27
C GLU A 336 31.01 18.58 38.41
N ASP A 337 30.33 19.50 39.09
CA ASP A 337 29.84 20.86 38.73
C ASP A 337 29.66 21.27 37.26
N MET A 338 28.41 21.55 36.88
CA MET A 338 28.06 22.54 35.84
C MET A 338 26.90 23.45 36.30
N PRO A 339 26.94 24.77 35.99
CA PRO A 339 26.04 25.77 36.56
C PRO A 339 24.69 25.89 35.82
N MET A 340 23.67 26.30 36.59
CA MET A 340 22.29 26.56 36.16
C MET A 340 22.18 27.74 35.18
N PRO A 341 21.22 27.75 34.23
CA PRO A 341 20.94 28.92 33.42
C PRO A 341 20.02 29.93 34.15
N GLU A 342 20.38 31.21 34.01
CA GLU A 342 19.65 32.37 34.51
C GLU A 342 18.29 32.57 33.83
N THR A 343 17.35 33.05 34.62
CA THR A 343 15.98 33.44 34.23
C THR A 343 16.00 34.70 33.35
N PHE A 344 15.44 34.62 32.15
CA PHE A 344 15.14 35.78 31.31
C PHE A 344 13.65 36.13 31.45
N ILE A 345 13.40 37.33 31.98
CA ILE A 345 12.09 37.99 32.11
C ILE A 345 11.92 38.84 30.86
N GLU A 346 10.84 38.65 30.10
CA GLU A 346 10.42 39.62 29.09
C GLU A 346 8.91 39.92 29.19
N ASP A 347 8.67 41.21 29.18
CA ASP A 347 7.47 42.06 29.29
C ASP A 347 6.10 41.52 28.86
N ALA A 348 5.12 41.82 29.73
CA ALA A 348 3.71 41.86 29.44
C ALA A 348 3.26 43.27 28.99
N PRO A 349 2.26 43.39 28.12
CA PRO A 349 1.43 44.59 28.07
C PRO A 349 0.05 44.37 28.73
N GLU A 350 -0.13 45.14 29.79
CA GLU A 350 -1.32 45.85 30.28
C GLU A 350 -2.75 45.39 29.89
N ALA A 351 -3.53 45.17 30.96
CA ALA A 351 -4.98 45.06 30.97
C ALA A 351 -5.66 46.39 30.63
N MET A 352 -6.62 46.35 29.72
CA MET A 352 -7.68 47.36 29.62
C MET A 352 -8.97 46.83 30.25
N ALA A 353 -9.50 47.63 31.17
CA ALA A 353 -10.71 47.42 31.93
C ALA A 353 -11.95 47.31 31.04
N SER A 354 -12.83 46.37 31.37
CA SER A 354 -14.23 46.36 30.93
C SER A 354 -15.11 46.35 32.18
N ASP A 355 -15.50 47.56 32.59
CA ASP A 355 -16.71 47.79 33.37
C ASP A 355 -17.78 48.31 32.40
N ASP A 356 -19.01 47.92 32.68
CA ASP A 356 -20.28 48.36 32.10
C ASP A 356 -20.79 47.76 30.76
N MET A 357 -21.96 47.13 30.92
CA MET A 357 -23.15 47.19 30.06
C MET A 357 -23.57 45.87 29.41
N PHE A 358 -24.24 45.03 30.20
CA PHE A 358 -25.19 44.02 29.69
C PHE A 358 -26.52 44.72 29.36
N PRO A 359 -27.04 44.69 28.11
CA PRO A 359 -28.46 44.85 27.87
C PRO A 359 -29.13 43.47 27.73
N GLU A 360 -30.26 43.34 28.42
CA GLU A 360 -31.17 42.21 28.40
C GLU A 360 -31.63 41.85 26.97
N GLU A 361 -31.67 40.56 26.66
CA GLU A 361 -32.30 40.04 25.44
C GLU A 361 -33.81 40.29 25.48
N PRO A 362 -34.41 40.96 24.48
CA PRO A 362 -35.86 41.01 24.34
C PRO A 362 -36.37 39.75 23.65
N VAL A 363 -37.32 39.08 24.28
CA VAL A 363 -38.16 38.04 23.69
C VAL A 363 -39.02 38.68 22.60
N MET A 364 -38.86 38.29 21.33
CA MET A 364 -39.78 38.66 20.23
C MET A 364 -40.38 37.45 19.52
N GLU A 365 -41.70 37.53 19.37
CA GLU A 365 -42.66 36.60 18.78
C GLU A 365 -42.43 36.33 17.28
N PRO A 366 -42.93 35.19 16.73
CA PRO A 366 -42.73 34.84 15.34
C PRO A 366 -43.70 35.57 14.39
N MET A 367 -43.17 36.21 13.34
CA MET A 367 -43.93 36.72 12.19
C MET A 367 -43.17 36.45 10.86
N PRO A 368 -43.84 36.57 9.69
CA PRO A 368 -44.23 35.47 8.82
C PRO A 368 -43.18 35.07 7.76
N VAL A 369 -43.26 33.82 7.32
CA VAL A 369 -42.45 33.25 6.23
C VAL A 369 -42.82 33.91 4.90
N VAL A 370 -41.87 34.59 4.27
CA VAL A 370 -41.93 34.97 2.85
C VAL A 370 -41.38 33.80 2.04
N ALA A 371 -42.15 33.38 1.02
CA ALA A 371 -41.98 32.15 0.25
C ALA A 371 -40.61 32.01 -0.43
N GLU A 372 -39.95 30.89 -0.16
CA GLU A 372 -38.85 30.32 -0.96
C GLU A 372 -39.37 29.80 -2.32
N PRO A 373 -38.51 29.75 -3.36
CA PRO A 373 -38.88 29.27 -4.68
C PRO A 373 -39.26 27.79 -4.62
N THR A 374 -40.41 27.45 -5.21
CA THR A 374 -40.95 26.10 -5.27
C THR A 374 -39.89 25.09 -5.73
N PRO A 375 -39.50 24.10 -4.90
CA PRO A 375 -38.69 22.99 -5.37
C PRO A 375 -39.53 22.15 -6.35
N ALA A 376 -38.89 21.71 -7.45
CA ALA A 376 -39.42 20.72 -8.35
C ALA A 376 -39.88 19.47 -7.56
N PRO A 377 -40.92 18.73 -8.02
CA PRO A 377 -41.49 17.64 -7.25
C PRO A 377 -40.43 16.60 -6.90
N ALA A 378 -40.11 16.51 -5.61
CA ALA A 378 -39.28 15.45 -5.04
C ALA A 378 -39.89 14.09 -5.37
N ALA A 379 -39.05 13.18 -5.84
CA ALA A 379 -39.45 11.80 -6.08
C ALA A 379 -39.97 11.17 -4.77
N PRO A 380 -40.99 10.30 -4.82
CA PRO A 380 -41.58 9.71 -3.62
C PRO A 380 -40.55 8.80 -2.93
N VAL A 381 -40.24 9.11 -1.66
CA VAL A 381 -39.41 8.27 -0.79
C VAL A 381 -40.17 6.97 -0.51
N ALA A 382 -39.80 5.91 -1.23
CA ALA A 382 -40.32 4.58 -0.99
C ALA A 382 -39.76 4.02 0.33
N GLN A 383 -40.64 3.52 1.20
CA GLN A 383 -40.31 2.92 2.52
C GLN A 383 -39.58 1.56 2.44
N ASP A 384 -38.98 1.27 1.29
CA ASP A 384 -38.05 0.17 1.08
C ASP A 384 -37.25 0.55 -0.18
N PRO A 385 -36.20 1.38 -0.04
CA PRO A 385 -35.48 1.86 -1.21
C PRO A 385 -34.86 0.65 -1.88
N ARG A 386 -35.26 0.38 -3.13
CA ARG A 386 -34.62 -0.69 -3.91
C ARG A 386 -33.21 -0.20 -4.23
N PRO A 387 -32.15 -0.96 -3.88
CA PRO A 387 -30.80 -0.56 -4.23
C PRO A 387 -30.68 -0.54 -5.76
N LEU A 388 -30.08 0.53 -6.27
CA LEU A 388 -29.76 0.68 -7.68
C LEU A 388 -28.77 -0.41 -8.10
N VAL A 389 -27.76 -0.66 -7.26
CA VAL A 389 -26.74 -1.67 -7.48
C VAL A 389 -26.47 -2.42 -6.18
N LYS A 390 -26.37 -3.75 -6.26
CA LYS A 390 -25.85 -4.61 -5.19
C LYS A 390 -24.53 -5.23 -5.66
N ILE A 391 -23.46 -4.95 -4.95
CA ILE A 391 -22.11 -5.43 -5.27
C ILE A 391 -21.70 -6.42 -4.19
N ARG A 392 -21.47 -7.68 -4.58
CA ARG A 392 -21.05 -8.74 -3.67
C ARG A 392 -19.55 -8.95 -3.78
N PHE A 393 -18.82 -8.75 -2.68
CA PHE A 393 -17.38 -8.94 -2.59
C PHE A 393 -17.04 -10.35 -2.08
N ASP A 394 -17.43 -11.35 -2.86
CA ASP A 394 -17.15 -12.78 -2.59
C ASP A 394 -15.73 -13.22 -2.98
N ARG A 395 -15.03 -12.39 -3.78
CA ARG A 395 -13.67 -12.62 -4.32
C ARG A 395 -12.85 -11.33 -4.31
N SER A 396 -11.52 -11.44 -4.45
CA SER A 396 -10.59 -10.30 -4.38
C SER A 396 -10.76 -9.27 -5.49
N ASP A 397 -11.24 -9.70 -6.65
CA ASP A 397 -11.32 -8.93 -7.88
C ASP A 397 -12.73 -9.08 -8.48
N VAL A 398 -13.66 -8.29 -7.93
CA VAL A 398 -15.01 -8.20 -8.48
C VAL A 398 -15.03 -7.09 -9.52
N ASP A 399 -15.38 -7.42 -10.75
CA ASP A 399 -15.51 -6.46 -11.85
C ASP A 399 -16.82 -5.65 -11.73
N PHE A 400 -16.95 -4.84 -10.68
CA PHE A 400 -18.17 -4.09 -10.39
C PHE A 400 -18.21 -2.71 -11.06
N GLU A 401 -17.06 -2.21 -11.51
CA GLU A 401 -16.87 -0.85 -11.98
C GLU A 401 -17.68 -0.56 -13.25
N GLN A 402 -17.67 -1.48 -14.22
CA GLN A 402 -18.39 -1.31 -15.47
C GLN A 402 -19.92 -1.36 -15.30
N PRO A 403 -20.50 -2.33 -14.56
CA PRO A 403 -21.92 -2.30 -14.21
C PRO A 403 -22.33 -1.04 -13.42
N LEU A 404 -21.51 -0.61 -12.46
CA LEU A 404 -21.76 0.58 -11.64
C LEU A 404 -21.76 1.84 -12.51
N TYR A 405 -20.79 1.98 -13.40
CA TYR A 405 -20.68 3.10 -14.35
C TYR A 405 -21.94 3.22 -15.22
N MET A 406 -22.44 2.11 -15.77
CA MET A 406 -23.64 2.12 -16.59
C MET A 406 -24.88 2.55 -15.80
N ALA A 407 -25.08 1.97 -14.60
CA ALA A 407 -26.23 2.27 -13.76
C ALA A 407 -26.23 3.73 -13.29
N VAL A 408 -25.09 4.25 -12.87
CA VAL A 408 -24.95 5.63 -12.37
C VAL A 408 -25.15 6.63 -13.51
N ASN A 409 -24.56 6.41 -14.67
CA ASN A 409 -24.78 7.30 -15.82
C ASN A 409 -26.21 7.28 -16.32
N GLU A 410 -26.90 6.13 -16.31
CA GLU A 410 -28.33 6.09 -16.65
C GLU A 410 -29.15 6.97 -15.68
N VAL A 411 -28.84 6.91 -14.38
CA VAL A 411 -29.47 7.75 -13.37
C VAL A 411 -29.13 9.22 -13.57
N LEU A 412 -27.86 9.59 -13.71
CA LEU A 412 -27.44 10.99 -13.88
C LEU A 412 -27.98 11.63 -15.17
N ASN A 413 -28.10 10.84 -16.25
CA ASN A 413 -28.71 11.31 -17.49
C ASN A 413 -30.21 11.61 -17.34
N ARG A 414 -30.91 10.91 -16.43
CA ARG A 414 -32.34 11.11 -16.18
C ARG A 414 -32.61 12.09 -15.04
N TYR A 415 -31.74 12.11 -14.04
CA TYR A 415 -31.82 12.87 -12.80
C TYR A 415 -30.46 13.49 -12.49
N PRO A 416 -30.17 14.70 -13.01
CA PRO A 416 -28.87 15.35 -12.85
C PRO A 416 -28.50 15.67 -11.39
N ASP A 417 -29.52 15.88 -10.54
CA ASP A 417 -29.36 16.26 -9.13
C ASP A 417 -29.52 15.05 -8.17
N ALA A 418 -29.45 13.82 -8.68
CA ALA A 418 -29.61 12.62 -7.85
C ALA A 418 -28.49 12.51 -6.79
N SER A 419 -28.89 12.17 -5.57
CA SER A 419 -27.95 11.85 -4.50
C SER A 419 -27.84 10.33 -4.33
N PHE A 420 -26.67 9.85 -3.94
CA PHE A 420 -26.37 8.43 -3.77
C PHE A 420 -26.00 8.14 -2.32
N ASN A 421 -26.54 7.07 -1.73
CA ASN A 421 -26.10 6.57 -0.43
C ASN A 421 -25.46 5.19 -0.61
N VAL A 422 -24.21 5.06 -0.18
CA VAL A 422 -23.44 3.83 -0.22
C VAL A 422 -23.54 3.16 1.15
N VAL A 423 -24.27 2.05 1.23
CA VAL A 423 -24.41 1.26 2.45
C VAL A 423 -23.52 0.02 2.34
N ALA A 424 -22.52 -0.06 3.21
CA ALA A 424 -21.63 -1.20 3.29
C ALA A 424 -22.15 -2.17 4.36
N LEU A 425 -22.46 -3.39 3.94
CA LEU A 425 -22.97 -4.47 4.77
C LEU A 425 -21.89 -5.53 4.96
N HIS A 426 -21.71 -6.00 6.18
CA HIS A 426 -20.88 -7.18 6.48
C HIS A 426 -21.65 -8.18 7.32
N SER A 427 -21.20 -9.43 7.26
CA SER A 427 -21.82 -10.53 8.00
C SER A 427 -21.67 -10.32 9.51
N SER A 428 -22.76 -10.48 10.25
CA SER A 428 -22.74 -10.53 11.72
C SER A 428 -22.40 -11.93 12.26
N ILE A 429 -22.20 -12.93 11.39
CA ILE A 429 -21.97 -14.33 11.75
C ILE A 429 -20.46 -14.56 11.90
N GLY A 430 -19.97 -14.69 13.14
CA GLY A 430 -18.56 -14.98 13.42
C GLY A 430 -18.14 -14.65 14.86
N GLY A 431 -16.87 -14.92 15.19
CA GLY A 431 -16.25 -14.45 16.43
C GLY A 431 -15.87 -12.96 16.34
N ALA A 432 -15.69 -12.29 17.48
CA ALA A 432 -15.43 -10.84 17.52
C ALA A 432 -14.22 -10.37 16.69
N ALA A 433 -13.16 -11.19 16.63
CA ALA A 433 -11.99 -10.92 15.78
C ALA A 433 -12.32 -10.98 14.28
N GLU A 434 -13.15 -11.93 13.87
CA GLU A 434 -13.58 -12.09 12.47
C GLU A 434 -14.49 -10.94 12.05
N THR A 435 -15.47 -10.56 12.88
CA THR A 435 -16.35 -9.42 12.61
C THR A 435 -15.57 -8.11 12.52
N ALA A 436 -14.51 -7.94 13.30
CA ALA A 436 -13.64 -6.76 13.19
C ALA A 436 -12.89 -6.72 11.84
N ILE A 437 -12.37 -7.86 11.39
CA ILE A 437 -11.70 -7.99 10.09
C ILE A 437 -12.68 -7.71 8.94
N GLU A 438 -13.87 -8.32 8.96
CA GLU A 438 -14.87 -8.15 7.92
C GLU A 438 -15.42 -6.71 7.89
N SER A 439 -15.62 -6.08 9.05
CA SER A 439 -16.00 -4.65 9.10
C SER A 439 -14.94 -3.74 8.45
N THR A 440 -13.67 -4.08 8.59
CA THR A 440 -12.55 -3.33 7.99
C THR A 440 -12.48 -3.58 6.48
N ARG A 441 -12.75 -4.82 6.03
CA ARG A 441 -12.81 -5.16 4.61
C ARG A 441 -14.00 -4.47 3.93
N SER A 442 -15.18 -4.48 4.56
CA SER A 442 -16.38 -3.78 4.09
C SER A 442 -16.16 -2.27 3.94
N ARG A 443 -15.49 -1.63 4.92
CA ARG A 443 -15.07 -0.21 4.81
C ARG A 443 -14.20 0.07 3.59
N ARG A 444 -13.19 -0.77 3.36
CA ARG A 444 -12.30 -0.63 2.19
C ARG A 444 -13.05 -0.83 0.87
N ASN A 445 -13.98 -1.78 0.83
CA ASN A 445 -14.82 -2.03 -0.34
C ASN A 445 -15.73 -0.83 -0.65
N ALA A 446 -16.36 -0.24 0.37
CA ALA A 446 -17.16 0.97 0.22
C ALA A 446 -16.31 2.14 -0.32
N GLN A 447 -15.08 2.32 0.19
CA GLN A 447 -14.15 3.33 -0.30
C GLN A 447 -13.74 3.12 -1.77
N LYS A 448 -13.61 1.87 -2.23
CA LYS A 448 -13.42 1.59 -3.66
C LYS A 448 -14.62 2.08 -4.48
N VAL A 449 -15.84 1.73 -4.07
CA VAL A 449 -17.09 2.14 -4.75
C VAL A 449 -17.23 3.66 -4.79
N ILE A 450 -16.96 4.36 -3.69
CA ILE A 450 -17.02 5.82 -3.62
C ILE A 450 -16.01 6.47 -4.57
N ARG A 451 -14.78 5.95 -4.63
CA ARG A 451 -13.78 6.44 -5.60
C ARG A 451 -14.26 6.26 -7.04
N THR A 452 -14.87 5.12 -7.36
CA THR A 452 -15.46 4.89 -8.68
C THR A 452 -16.60 5.87 -8.96
N LEU A 453 -17.50 6.13 -7.99
CA LEU A 453 -18.56 7.13 -8.14
C LEU A 453 -18.01 8.54 -8.39
N SER A 454 -16.95 8.92 -7.68
CA SER A 454 -16.26 10.20 -7.89
C SER A 454 -15.62 10.30 -9.28
N GLN A 455 -15.01 9.21 -9.77
CA GLN A 455 -14.46 9.14 -11.14
C GLN A 455 -15.54 9.27 -12.23
N ILE A 456 -16.78 8.86 -11.94
CA ILE A 456 -17.93 9.00 -12.84
C ILE A 456 -18.47 10.45 -12.84
N GLY A 457 -18.02 11.29 -11.91
CA GLY A 457 -18.43 12.69 -11.81
C GLY A 457 -19.50 12.97 -10.75
N VAL A 458 -19.81 11.99 -9.88
CA VAL A 458 -20.66 12.24 -8.71
C VAL A 458 -19.87 13.05 -7.68
N SER A 459 -20.40 14.21 -7.29
CA SER A 459 -19.74 15.09 -6.32
C SER A 459 -19.79 14.55 -4.89
N GLU A 460 -18.80 14.86 -4.05
CA GLU A 460 -18.75 14.35 -2.65
C GLU A 460 -19.99 14.75 -1.82
N GLY A 461 -20.59 15.91 -2.08
CA GLY A 461 -21.82 16.36 -1.42
C GLY A 461 -23.07 15.56 -1.82
N GLN A 462 -23.01 14.83 -2.94
CA GLN A 462 -24.07 13.94 -3.41
C GLN A 462 -23.86 12.49 -2.95
N ILE A 463 -22.80 12.18 -2.19
CA ILE A 463 -22.47 10.82 -1.75
C ILE A 463 -22.57 10.72 -0.23
N GLY A 464 -23.61 10.02 0.25
CA GLY A 464 -23.71 9.54 1.62
C GLY A 464 -23.04 8.18 1.80
N VAL A 465 -22.52 7.90 3.00
CA VAL A 465 -21.93 6.59 3.33
C VAL A 465 -22.46 6.12 4.67
N SER A 466 -22.92 4.87 4.70
CA SER A 466 -23.41 4.21 5.92
C SER A 466 -22.79 2.82 6.05
N TYR A 467 -22.60 2.37 7.29
CA TYR A 467 -22.01 1.07 7.60
C TYR A 467 -22.96 0.31 8.51
N ASP A 468 -23.42 -0.86 8.05
CA ASP A 468 -24.37 -1.67 8.77
C ASP A 468 -23.90 -3.12 8.90
N GLN A 469 -24.32 -3.78 9.97
CA GLN A 469 -24.12 -5.22 10.16
C GLN A 469 -25.45 -5.91 9.84
N SER A 470 -25.42 -6.97 9.04
CA SER A 470 -26.63 -7.72 8.73
C SER A 470 -26.42 -9.23 8.90
N PRO A 471 -27.36 -9.95 9.54
CA PRO A 471 -27.33 -11.41 9.60
C PRO A 471 -27.74 -12.08 8.28
N ASP A 472 -28.36 -11.33 7.36
CA ASP A 472 -28.88 -11.88 6.09
C ASP A 472 -27.82 -11.95 4.98
N VAL A 473 -26.59 -11.56 5.28
CA VAL A 473 -25.50 -11.49 4.31
C VAL A 473 -24.37 -12.42 4.71
N ASP A 474 -24.04 -13.35 3.81
CA ASP A 474 -22.98 -14.35 4.01
C ASP A 474 -21.57 -13.84 3.61
N ALA A 475 -21.50 -12.67 2.97
CA ALA A 475 -20.28 -12.03 2.47
C ALA A 475 -20.34 -10.51 2.63
N ASN A 476 -19.26 -9.77 2.36
CA ASN A 476 -19.35 -8.31 2.34
C ASN A 476 -20.09 -7.84 1.10
N GLU A 477 -21.10 -7.00 1.29
CA GLU A 477 -21.90 -6.44 0.20
C GLU A 477 -21.93 -4.91 0.30
N VAL A 478 -21.92 -4.24 -0.85
CA VAL A 478 -22.11 -2.79 -0.92
C VAL A 478 -23.35 -2.52 -1.75
N HIS A 479 -24.30 -1.82 -1.14
CA HIS A 479 -25.54 -1.40 -1.79
C HIS A 479 -25.49 0.09 -2.07
N VAL A 480 -25.82 0.47 -3.29
CA VAL A 480 -25.92 1.87 -3.69
C VAL A 480 -27.40 2.20 -3.86
N TYR A 481 -27.87 3.18 -3.10
CA TYR A 481 -29.24 3.70 -3.15
C TYR A 481 -29.24 5.09 -3.77
N ILE A 482 -30.37 5.47 -4.37
CA ILE A 482 -30.61 6.81 -4.89
C ILE A 482 -31.62 7.52 -4.00
N TYR A 483 -31.43 8.81 -3.78
CA TYR A 483 -32.29 9.69 -2.99
C TYR A 483 -32.66 10.95 -3.75
#